data_AF-A0A392RH69-F1
#
_entry.id   AF-A0A392RH69-F1
#
_cell.length_a   1.000
_cell.length_b   1.000
_cell.length_c   1.000
_cell.angle_alpha   90.00
_cell.angle_beta   90.00
_cell.angle_gamma   90.00
#
_symmetry.space_group_name_H-M   'P 1'
#
loop_
_entity.id
_entity.type
_entity.pdbx_description
1 polymer ?
#
loop_
_entity_poly.entity_id
_entity_poly.type
_entity_poly.pdbx_seq_one_letter_code
_entity_poly.pdbx_strand_id
1 'polypeptide(L)'
;MKDVVKKEVQKLLEAGMIYPISDSAWVSPIHVVPKKGGKTVIRNEKNELIPTRTVTGWLMCIDYKRLNQATRKDHFPLPYMDQMLERLAGQAFYCFL
;
A
#
# COMPACT_ATOMS: atom_id res chain seq x y z
N MET A 1 -14.06 11.11 -0.59
CA MET A 1 -12.68 10.74 -0.19
C MET A 1 -12.45 10.87 1.32
N LYS A 2 -12.88 11.95 1.98
CA LYS A 2 -12.80 12.06 3.45
C LYS A 2 -13.45 10.87 4.17
N ASP A 3 -14.57 10.34 3.65
CA ASP A 3 -15.26 9.20 4.25
C ASP A 3 -14.47 7.90 4.16
N VAL A 4 -13.71 7.72 3.07
CA VAL A 4 -12.78 6.59 2.92
C VAL A 4 -11.71 6.66 4.00
N VAL A 5 -11.11 7.84 4.19
CA VAL A 5 -10.08 8.06 5.21
C VAL A 5 -10.66 7.80 6.60
N LYS A 6 -11.83 8.36 6.93
CA LYS A 6 -12.49 8.14 8.23
C LYS A 6 -12.74 6.66 8.50
N LYS A 7 -13.23 5.91 7.49
CA LYS A 7 -13.49 4.48 7.62
C LYS A 7 -12.22 3.68 7.88
N GLU A 8 -11.12 3.98 7.18
CA GLU A 8 -9.84 3.30 7.40
C GLU A 8 -9.21 3.67 8.74
N VAL A 9 -9.25 4.94 9.14
CA VAL A 9 -8.76 5.38 10.46
C VAL A 9 -9.53 4.68 11.58
N GLN A 10 -10.86 4.58 11.48
CA GLN A 10 -11.67 3.89 12.48
C GLN A 10 -11.30 2.41 12.60
N LYS A 11 -11.10 1.70 11.49
CA LYS A 11 -10.64 0.30 11.50
C LYS A 11 -9.27 0.15 12.18
N LEU A 12 -8.34 1.07 11.90
CA LEU A 12 -7.00 1.02 12.49
C LEU A 12 -7.04 1.31 14.00
N LEU A 13 -7.93 2.20 14.45
CA LEU A 13 -8.18 2.46 15.87
C LEU A 13 -8.77 1.22 16.56
N GLU A 14 -9.78 0.59 15.96
CA GLU A 14 -10.42 -0.63 16.49
C GLU A 14 -9.44 -1.81 16.56
N ALA A 15 -8.53 -1.92 15.60
CA ALA A 15 -7.47 -2.92 15.58
C ALA A 15 -6.31 -2.60 16.55
N GLY A 16 -6.30 -1.43 17.20
CA GLY A 16 -5.21 -1.00 18.10
C GLY A 16 -3.89 -0.67 17.39
N MET A 17 -3.93 -0.48 16.06
CA MET A 17 -2.73 -0.18 15.25
C MET A 17 -2.31 1.30 15.36
N ILE A 18 -3.26 2.18 15.66
CA ILE A 18 -3.05 3.61 15.89
C ILE A 18 -3.82 4.08 17.13
N TYR A 19 -3.45 5.24 17.67
CA TYR A 19 -4.12 5.88 18.81
C TYR A 19 -4.20 7.40 18.58
N PRO A 20 -5.18 8.10 19.20
CA PRO A 20 -5.28 9.55 19.10
C PRO A 20 -4.16 10.22 19.91
N ILE A 21 -3.52 11.24 19.31
CA ILE A 21 -2.51 12.08 19.94
C ILE A 21 -2.84 13.55 19.70
N SER A 22 -2.81 14.37 20.74
CA SER A 22 -3.19 15.79 20.66
C SER A 22 -2.00 16.74 20.51
N ASP A 23 -0.81 16.30 20.90
CA ASP A 23 0.37 17.13 21.17
C ASP A 23 1.58 16.81 20.27
N SER A 24 1.37 16.07 19.19
CA SER A 24 2.45 15.79 18.23
C SER A 24 2.86 17.06 17.46
N ALA A 25 4.14 17.44 17.57
CA ALA A 25 4.76 18.47 16.73
C ALA A 25 4.96 18.00 15.27
N TRP A 26 4.77 16.71 14.99
CA TRP A 26 4.98 16.10 13.68
C TRP A 26 3.66 15.65 13.06
N VAL A 27 3.51 15.92 11.76
CA VAL A 27 2.38 15.46 10.96
C VAL A 27 2.82 15.15 9.54
N SER A 28 2.30 14.06 8.98
CA SER A 28 2.45 13.68 7.57
C SER A 28 1.08 13.75 6.88
N PRO A 29 1.00 14.28 5.64
CA PRO A 29 -0.25 14.35 4.92
C PRO A 29 -0.71 12.95 4.46
N ILE A 30 -2.02 12.80 4.31
CA ILE A 30 -2.67 11.56 3.86
C ILE A 30 -3.09 11.71 2.40
N HIS A 31 -2.75 10.70 1.60
CA HIS A 31 -3.17 10.55 0.21
C HIS A 31 -4.07 9.33 0.05
N VAL A 32 -5.14 9.49 -0.72
CA VAL A 32 -6.05 8.40 -1.08
C VAL A 32 -5.73 7.94 -2.49
N VAL A 33 -5.37 6.67 -2.65
CA VAL A 33 -4.92 6.09 -3.93
C VAL A 33 -5.95 5.05 -4.40
N PRO A 34 -6.45 5.12 -5.64
CA PRO A 34 -7.35 4.10 -6.17
C PRO A 34 -6.61 2.78 -6.39
N LYS A 35 -7.16 1.67 -5.90
CA LYS A 35 -6.68 0.33 -6.20
C LYS A 35 -7.10 -0.02 -7.63
N LYS A 36 -6.10 -0.31 -8.47
CA LYS A 36 -6.31 -0.75 -9.85
C LYS A 36 -6.91 -2.15 -9.85
N GLY A 37 -8.10 -2.30 -10.43
CA GLY A 37 -8.75 -3.58 -10.69
C GLY A 37 -8.44 -4.15 -12.07
N GLY A 38 -9.29 -5.08 -12.50
CA GLY A 38 -9.26 -5.65 -13.84
C GLY A 38 -9.46 -4.59 -14.94
N LYS A 39 -8.98 -4.90 -16.15
CA LYS A 39 -9.29 -4.09 -17.34
C LYS A 39 -10.63 -4.54 -17.89
N THR A 40 -11.58 -3.62 -17.98
CA THR A 40 -12.87 -3.82 -18.66
C THR A 40 -12.87 -3.01 -19.95
N VAL A 41 -13.44 -3.56 -21.02
CA VAL A 41 -13.61 -2.83 -22.28
C VAL A 41 -14.98 -2.16 -22.24
N ILE A 42 -15.01 -0.83 -22.25
CA ILE A 42 -16.26 -0.04 -22.25
C ILE A 42 -16.40 0.60 -23.64
N ARG A 43 -17.62 0.56 -24.21
CA ARG A 43 -17.92 1.32 -25.43
C ARG A 43 -18.19 2.77 -25.08
N ASN A 44 -17.48 3.69 -25.72
CA ASN A 44 -17.76 5.13 -25.63
C ASN A 44 -18.97 5.50 -26.51
N GLU A 45 -19.44 6.75 -26.41
CA GLU A 45 -20.51 7.34 -27.24
C GLU A 45 -20.21 7.26 -28.75
N LYS A 46 -18.92 7.20 -29.11
CA LYS A 46 -18.43 7.01 -30.49
C LYS A 46 -18.31 5.54 -30.92
N ASN A 47 -18.83 4.59 -30.13
CA ASN A 47 -18.67 3.14 -30.32
C ASN A 47 -17.22 2.61 -30.28
N GLU A 48 -16.26 3.44 -29.87
CA GLU A 48 -14.87 3.03 -29.66
C GLU A 48 -14.74 2.18 -28.39
N LEU A 49 -13.96 1.10 -28.47
CA LEU A 49 -13.69 0.20 -27.36
C LEU A 49 -12.50 0.73 -26.54
N ILE A 50 -12.78 1.33 -25.38
CA ILE A 50 -11.75 1.90 -24.51
C ILE A 50 -11.44 0.90 -23.37
N PRO A 51 -10.18 0.42 -23.24
CA PRO A 51 -9.77 -0.41 -22.12
C PRO A 51 -9.69 0.46 -20.86
N THR A 52 -10.73 0.40 -20.02
CA THR A 52 -10.84 1.17 -18.79
C THR A 52 -10.50 0.27 -17.60
N ARG A 53 -9.71 0.76 -16.64
CA ARG A 53 -9.44 0.04 -15.40
C ARG A 53 -10.53 0.36 -14.38
N THR A 54 -11.23 -0.66 -13.89
CA THR A 54 -12.18 -0.49 -12.79
C THR A 54 -11.43 -0.24 -11.49
N VAL A 55 -11.89 0.71 -10.67
CA VAL A 55 -11.36 0.92 -9.32
C VAL A 55 -12.04 -0.07 -8.38
N THR A 56 -11.29 -1.01 -7.81
CA THR A 56 -11.84 -2.06 -6.92
C THR A 56 -11.88 -1.65 -5.46
N GLY A 57 -11.19 -0.56 -5.10
CA GLY A 57 -11.13 -0.05 -3.75
C GLY A 57 -10.21 1.16 -3.66
N TRP A 58 -10.05 1.69 -2.46
CA TRP A 58 -9.20 2.84 -2.18
C TRP A 58 -8.22 2.49 -1.07
N LEU A 59 -6.99 2.99 -1.18
CA LEU A 59 -5.94 2.81 -0.19
C LEU A 59 -5.63 4.16 0.45
N MET A 60 -5.49 4.17 1.78
CA MET A 60 -4.96 5.29 2.53
C MET A 60 -3.43 5.16 2.59
N CYS A 61 -2.70 6.16 2.09
CA CYS A 61 -1.24 6.22 2.09
C CYS A 61 -0.78 7.48 2.82
N ILE A 62 0.17 7.35 3.74
CA ILE A 62 0.72 8.48 4.49
C ILE A 62 2.05 8.88 3.84
N ASP A 63 2.22 10.17 3.50
CA ASP A 63 3.48 10.63 2.92
C ASP A 63 4.54 10.83 4.02
N TYR A 64 5.35 9.80 4.21
CA TYR A 64 6.48 9.81 5.13
C TYR A 64 7.78 10.37 4.53
N LYS A 65 7.81 10.98 3.33
CA LYS A 65 9.08 11.43 2.72
C LYS A 65 9.90 12.36 3.63
N ARG A 66 9.25 13.33 4.28
CA ARG A 66 9.92 14.24 5.23
C ARG A 66 10.44 13.51 6.47
N LEU A 67 9.65 12.59 7.01
CA LEU A 67 10.04 11.75 8.13
C LEU A 67 11.24 10.87 7.77
N ASN A 68 11.18 10.18 6.62
CA ASN A 68 12.22 9.30 6.11
C ASN A 68 13.56 10.02 5.87
N GLN A 69 13.53 11.30 5.53
CA GLN A 69 14.74 12.14 5.41
C GLN A 69 15.34 12.51 6.76
N ALA A 70 14.51 12.69 7.80
CA ALA A 70 14.95 13.03 9.15
C ALA A 70 15.44 11.79 9.94
N THR A 71 14.97 10.59 9.59
CA THR A 71 15.37 9.34 10.25
C THR A 71 16.71 8.80 9.73
N ARG A 72 17.54 8.28 10.62
CA ARG A 72 18.76 7.54 10.24
C ARG A 72 18.36 6.25 9.54
N LYS A 73 18.94 5.98 8.35
CA LYS A 73 18.75 4.71 7.66
C LYS A 73 19.44 3.59 8.46
N ASP A 74 18.73 2.51 8.68
CA ASP A 74 19.31 1.30 9.22
C ASP A 74 19.96 0.47 8.10
N HIS A 75 21.08 -0.16 8.41
CA HIS A 75 21.86 -0.99 7.48
C HIS A 75 21.71 -2.48 7.84
N PHE A 76 20.49 -2.91 8.15
CA PHE A 76 20.21 -4.32 8.38
C PHE A 76 20.58 -5.14 7.13
N PRO A 77 21.48 -6.13 7.24
CA PRO A 77 21.91 -6.91 6.09
C PRO A 77 20.77 -7.83 5.65
N LEU A 78 20.09 -7.46 4.56
CA LEU A 78 19.14 -8.34 3.91
C LEU A 78 19.89 -9.42 3.11
N PRO A 79 19.46 -10.69 3.18
CA PRO A 79 20.07 -11.75 2.40
C PRO A 79 19.94 -11.46 0.90
N TYR A 80 20.96 -11.84 0.14
CA TYR A 80 20.90 -11.73 -1.31
C TYR A 80 19.87 -12.72 -1.87
N MET A 81 19.21 -12.32 -2.96
CA MET A 81 18.18 -13.15 -3.60
C MET A 81 18.74 -14.52 -3.98
N ASP A 82 19.98 -14.57 -4.47
CA ASP A 82 20.64 -15.82 -4.88
C ASP A 82 20.80 -16.79 -3.71
N GLN A 83 21.11 -16.28 -2.51
CA GLN A 83 21.20 -17.12 -1.29
C GLN A 83 19.84 -17.70 -0.90
N MET A 84 18.74 -16.97 -1.16
CA MET A 84 17.40 -17.51 -0.93
C MET A 84 17.05 -18.58 -1.97
N LEU A 85 17.41 -18.36 -3.23
CA LEU A 85 17.15 -19.29 -4.33
C LEU A 85 17.95 -20.60 -4.18
N GLU A 86 19.21 -20.53 -3.78
CA GLU A 86 20.03 -21.71 -3.48
C GLU A 86 19.42 -22.56 -2.36
N ARG A 87 18.86 -21.92 -1.32
CA ARG A 87 18.17 -22.64 -0.23
C ARG A 87 16.88 -23.32 -0.68
N LEU A 88 16.22 -22.78 -1.71
CA LEU A 88 15.00 -23.35 -2.30
C LEU A 88 15.31 -24.44 -3.34
N ALA A 89 16.52 -24.46 -3.90
CA ALA A 89 16.91 -25.42 -4.91
C ALA A 89 16.83 -26.85 -4.36
N GLY A 90 16.20 -27.75 -5.13
CA GLY A 90 16.02 -29.16 -4.74
C GLY A 90 14.83 -29.44 -3.83
N GLN A 91 14.08 -28.42 -3.39
CA GLN A 91 12.85 -28.63 -2.64
C GLN A 91 11.67 -28.90 -3.60
N ALA A 92 10.92 -29.98 -3.34
CA ALA A 92 9.75 -30.35 -4.14
C ALA A 92 8.54 -29.42 -3.89
N PHE A 93 8.49 -28.78 -2.72
CA PHE A 93 7.43 -27.87 -2.30
C PHE A 93 8.02 -26.72 -1.49
N TYR A 94 7.48 -25.52 -1.67
CA TYR A 94 7.80 -24.35 -0.85
C TYR A 94 6.50 -23.64 -0.44
N CYS A 95 6.52 -23.00 0.73
CA CYS A 95 5.42 -22.19 1.24
C CYS A 95 5.98 -20.82 1.65
N PHE A 96 5.28 -19.76 1.27
CA PHE A 96 5.52 -18.41 1.76
C PHE A 96 4.38 -18.05 2.72
N LEU A 97 4.74 -17.67 3.95
CA LEU A 97 3.82 -17.10 4.93
C LEU A 97 3.61 -15.61 4.68
#